data_AF-U4UCE3-F1
#
_entry.id   AF-U4UCE3-F1
#
_cell.length_a   1.000
_cell.length_b   1.000
_cell.length_c   1.000
_cell.angle_alpha   90.00
_cell.angle_beta   90.00
_cell.angle_gamma   90.00
#
_symmetry.space_group_name_H-M   'P 1'
#
loop_
_entity.id
_entity.type
_entity.pdbx_description
1 polymer ?
#
loop_
_entity_poly.entity_id
_entity_poly.type
_entity_poly.pdbx_seq_one_letter_code
_entity_poly.pdbx_strand_id
1 'polypeptide(L)'
;MLKLIVACLLLALAATVTEGKVYTQCEVASALRAKGVPEDQVATWVCIAHAESDFDTTAINSNTWDYGIFQISSIYWCESGDSAGRFY
;
A
#
# COMPACT_ATOMS: atom_id res chain seq x y z
N MET A 1 14.51 -26.19 -25.27
CA MET A 1 13.88 -26.55 -23.99
C MET A 1 14.42 -25.71 -22.83
N LEU A 2 15.72 -25.71 -22.51
CA LEU A 2 16.28 -24.90 -21.41
C LEU A 2 16.03 -23.37 -21.52
N LYS A 3 16.18 -22.79 -22.73
CA LYS A 3 15.89 -21.37 -22.97
C LYS A 3 14.42 -20.99 -22.69
N LEU A 4 13.48 -21.90 -22.98
CA LEU A 4 12.05 -21.68 -22.70
C LEU A 4 11.78 -21.75 -21.19
N ILE A 5 12.42 -22.69 -20.49
CA ILE A 5 12.30 -22.82 -19.03
C ILE A 5 12.85 -21.56 -18.34
N VAL A 6 14.03 -21.08 -18.75
CA VAL A 6 14.63 -19.85 -18.21
C VAL A 6 13.77 -18.62 -18.50
N ALA A 7 13.22 -18.51 -19.72
CA ALA A 7 12.32 -17.41 -20.07
C ALA A 7 11.04 -17.41 -19.21
N CYS A 8 10.43 -18.59 -18.99
CA CYS A 8 9.26 -18.71 -18.12
C CYS A 8 9.56 -18.36 -16.66
N LEU A 9 10.73 -18.76 -16.13
CA LEU A 9 11.18 -18.41 -14.78
C LEU A 9 11.37 -16.91 -14.60
N LEU A 10 11.99 -16.23 -15.57
CA LEU A 10 12.18 -14.78 -15.54
C LEU A 10 10.85 -14.02 -15.61
N LEU A 11 9.91 -14.48 -16.46
CA LEU A 11 8.57 -13.91 -16.54
C LEU A 11 7.77 -14.10 -15.25
N ALA A 12 7.88 -15.26 -14.61
CA ALA A 12 7.24 -15.53 -13.33
C ALA A 12 7.81 -14.64 -12.21
N LEU A 13 9.12 -14.41 -12.18
CA LEU A 13 9.76 -13.51 -11.22
C LEU A 13 9.36 -12.04 -11.43
N ALA A 14 9.22 -11.60 -12.68
CA ALA A 14 8.77 -10.25 -12.98
C ALA A 14 7.32 -10.00 -12.56
N ALA A 15 6.47 -11.04 -12.58
CA ALA A 15 5.07 -10.94 -12.17
C ALA A 15 4.87 -10.77 -10.65
N THR A 16 5.90 -11.00 -9.83
CA THR A 16 5.81 -10.84 -8.36
C THR A 16 6.24 -9.46 -7.87
N VAL A 17 6.62 -8.55 -8.76
CA VAL A 17 7.04 -7.20 -8.36
C VAL A 17 5.79 -6.40 -7.98
N THR A 18 5.60 -6.19 -6.67
CA THR A 18 4.63 -5.21 -6.18
C THR A 18 5.25 -3.82 -6.30
N GLU A 19 4.80 -3.05 -7.29
CA GLU A 19 5.27 -1.68 -7.46
C GLU A 19 4.52 -0.73 -6.52
N GLY A 20 5.28 0.16 -5.89
CA GLY A 20 4.72 1.32 -5.21
C GLY A 20 4.06 2.28 -6.18
N LYS A 21 2.99 2.95 -5.75
CA LYS A 21 2.24 3.89 -6.59
C LYS A 21 1.93 5.18 -5.82
N VAL A 22 2.09 6.31 -6.50
CA VAL A 22 1.47 7.57 -6.09
C VAL A 22 0.13 7.66 -6.80
N TYR A 23 -0.97 7.65 -6.03
CA TYR A 23 -2.30 7.77 -6.58
C TYR A 23 -2.69 9.23 -6.82
N THR A 24 -3.62 9.45 -7.75
CA THR A 24 -4.39 10.70 -7.78
C THR A 24 -5.53 10.66 -6.76
N GLN A 25 -6.03 11.84 -6.37
CA GLN A 25 -7.17 11.98 -5.48
C GLN A 25 -8.39 11.13 -5.90
N CYS A 26 -8.73 11.13 -7.19
CA CYS A 26 -9.88 10.37 -7.71
C CYS A 26 -9.64 8.86 -7.71
N GLU A 27 -8.40 8.41 -7.91
CA GLU A 27 -8.09 6.99 -7.80
C GLU A 27 -8.18 6.51 -6.35
N VAL A 28 -7.72 7.30 -5.37
CA VAL A 28 -7.91 6.99 -3.94
C VAL A 28 -9.39 6.89 -3.61
N ALA A 29 -10.18 7.88 -4.03
CA ALA A 29 -11.64 7.86 -3.81
C ALA A 29 -12.30 6.62 -4.45
N SER A 30 -11.88 6.25 -5.66
CA SER A 30 -12.40 5.08 -6.37
C SER A 30 -11.99 3.78 -5.67
N ALA A 31 -10.76 3.68 -5.20
CA ALA A 31 -10.26 2.54 -4.45
C ALA A 31 -10.98 2.36 -3.11
N LEU A 32 -11.21 3.44 -2.37
CA LEU A 32 -11.96 3.43 -1.11
C LEU A 32 -13.39 2.92 -1.31
N ARG A 33 -14.10 3.43 -2.33
CA ARG A 33 -15.44 2.95 -2.71
C ARG A 33 -15.44 1.48 -3.08
N ALA A 34 -14.46 1.05 -3.89
CA ALA A 34 -14.32 -0.35 -4.29
C ALA A 34 -14.03 -1.28 -3.10
N LYS A 35 -13.47 -0.76 -2.01
CA LYS A 35 -13.23 -1.48 -0.75
C LYS A 35 -14.38 -1.37 0.26
N GLY A 36 -15.49 -0.71 -0.09
CA GLY A 36 -16.69 -0.65 0.74
C GLY A 36 -16.66 0.41 1.83
N VAL A 37 -15.78 1.42 1.73
CA VAL A 37 -15.84 2.59 2.61
C VAL A 37 -17.17 3.32 2.37
N PRO A 38 -17.93 3.67 3.43
CA PRO A 38 -19.18 4.42 3.31
C PRO A 38 -18.98 5.74 2.53
N GLU A 39 -19.89 6.08 1.62
CA GLU A 39 -19.74 7.24 0.72
C GLU A 39 -19.54 8.56 1.48
N ASP A 40 -20.20 8.70 2.63
CA ASP A 40 -20.09 9.85 3.54
C ASP A 40 -18.70 9.97 4.19
N GLN A 41 -17.89 8.91 4.21
CA GLN A 41 -16.53 8.91 4.75
C GLN A 41 -15.45 9.02 3.66
N VAL A 42 -15.79 8.81 2.39
CA VAL A 42 -14.79 8.78 1.29
C VAL A 42 -13.98 10.07 1.25
N ALA A 43 -14.64 11.23 1.35
CA ALA A 43 -13.95 12.52 1.34
C ALA A 43 -12.98 12.68 2.52
N THR A 44 -13.35 12.19 3.71
CA THR A 44 -12.50 12.19 4.90
C THR A 44 -11.26 11.32 4.69
N TRP A 45 -11.42 10.09 4.21
CA TRP A 45 -10.30 9.18 3.96
C TRP A 45 -9.37 9.67 2.84
N VAL A 46 -9.92 10.32 1.81
CA VAL A 46 -9.12 11.00 0.78
C VAL A 46 -8.30 12.13 1.40
N CYS A 47 -8.90 12.94 2.29
CA CYS A 47 -8.19 14.01 2.97
C CYS A 47 -7.06 13.48 3.87
N ILE A 48 -7.30 12.37 4.58
CA ILE A 48 -6.28 11.70 5.40
C ILE A 48 -5.11 11.25 4.51
N ALA A 49 -5.39 10.53 3.43
CA ALA A 49 -4.36 10.04 2.51
C ALA A 49 -3.50 11.18 1.91
N HIS A 50 -4.10 12.35 1.62
CA HIS A 50 -3.35 13.51 1.16
C HIS A 50 -2.45 14.07 2.25
N ALA A 51 -3.01 14.30 3.45
CA ALA A 51 -2.29 14.94 4.56
C ALA A 51 -1.14 14.07 5.09
N GLU A 52 -1.31 12.75 5.09
CA GLU A 52 -0.34 11.81 5.65
C GLU A 52 0.80 11.48 4.67
N SER A 53 0.53 11.34 3.37
CA SER A 53 1.52 10.80 2.44
C SER A 53 1.53 11.41 1.05
N ASP A 54 0.71 12.45 0.80
CA ASP A 54 0.44 12.96 -0.55
C ASP A 54 0.07 11.85 -1.54
N PHE A 55 -0.74 10.88 -1.07
CA PHE A 55 -1.20 9.70 -1.82
C PHE A 55 -0.11 8.69 -2.22
N ASP A 56 1.12 8.81 -1.72
CA ASP A 56 2.20 7.87 -1.97
C ASP A 56 2.05 6.59 -1.12
N THR A 57 1.87 5.43 -1.76
CA THR A 57 1.79 4.13 -1.05
C THR A 57 3.13 3.67 -0.48
N THR A 58 4.23 4.29 -0.87
CA THR A 58 5.60 3.96 -0.42
C THR A 58 6.15 4.92 0.63
N ALA A 59 5.34 5.88 1.08
CA ALA A 59 5.76 6.84 2.09
C ALA A 59 6.21 6.13 3.38
N ILE A 60 7.39 6.52 3.88
CA ILE A 60 7.96 6.03 5.13
C ILE A 60 8.38 7.23 5.97
N ASN A 61 7.79 7.37 7.15
CA ASN A 61 8.29 8.29 8.17
C ASN A 61 9.20 7.53 9.13
N SER A 62 10.52 7.65 8.93
CA SER A 62 11.53 6.95 9.74
C SER A 62 11.70 7.50 11.15
N ASN A 63 11.12 8.67 11.47
CA ASN A 63 11.20 9.24 12.83
C ASN A 63 10.16 8.60 13.76
N THR A 64 8.97 8.30 13.25
CA THR A 64 7.83 7.74 14.00
C THR A 64 7.51 6.30 13.62
N TRP A 65 8.19 5.75 12.61
CA TRP A 65 7.97 4.43 12.03
C TRP A 65 6.56 4.23 11.51
N ASP A 66 6.12 5.17 10.67
CA ASP A 66 4.82 5.12 10.00
C ASP A 66 4.98 4.78 8.52
N TYR A 67 4.04 3.98 8.00
CA TYR A 67 4.16 3.35 6.68
C TYR A 67 2.94 3.53 5.80
N GLY A 68 3.22 3.76 4.51
CA GLY A 68 2.26 3.73 3.42
C GLY A 68 1.31 4.91 3.40
N ILE A 69 0.23 4.74 2.63
CA ILE A 69 -0.69 5.82 2.25
C ILE A 69 -1.47 6.44 3.41
N PHE A 70 -1.55 5.74 4.54
CA PHE A 70 -2.22 6.21 5.76
C PHE A 70 -1.28 6.38 6.94
N GLN A 71 0.05 6.30 6.72
CA GLN A 71 1.07 6.41 7.76
C GLN A 71 0.73 5.54 8.99
N ILE A 72 0.52 4.24 8.74
CA ILE A 72 0.20 3.27 9.79
C ILE A 72 1.46 2.97 10.61
N SER A 73 1.41 3.25 11.91
CA SER A 73 2.56 3.09 12.82
C SER A 73 2.90 1.63 13.13
N SER A 74 4.18 1.27 13.02
CA SER A 74 4.68 -0.05 13.43
C SER A 74 4.92 -0.20 14.94
N ILE A 75 4.85 0.90 15.69
CA ILE A 75 4.83 0.84 17.16
C ILE A 75 3.55 0.12 17.63
N TYR A 76 2.49 0.25 16.84
CA TYR A 76 1.16 -0.16 17.25
C TYR A 76 0.53 -1.19 16.31
N TRP A 77 0.45 -0.90 15.02
CA TRP A 77 -0.53 -1.50 14.12
C TRP A 77 0.06 -2.51 13.14
N CYS A 78 1.37 -2.47 12.91
CA CYS A 78 2.05 -3.40 12.00
C CYS A 78 3.40 -3.84 12.55
N GLU A 79 3.86 -5.02 12.14
CA GLU A 79 5.19 -5.53 12.51
C GLU A 79 6.06 -5.64 11.26
N SER A 80 7.34 -5.31 11.38
CA SER A 80 8.30 -5.50 10.31
C SER A 80 8.71 -6.97 10.22
N GLY A 81 8.20 -7.73 9.24
CA GLY A 81 8.62 -9.11 8.95
C GLY A 81 7.47 -10.07 8.60
N ASP A 82 7.77 -11.38 8.57
CA ASP A 82 6.83 -12.46 8.19
C ASP A 82 5.81 -12.84 9.29
N SER A 83 5.76 -12.07 10.39
CA SER A 83 4.81 -12.29 11.48
C SER A 83 3.57 -11.43 11.23
N ALA A 84 2.38 -12.03 11.16
CA ALA A 84 1.15 -11.24 11.21
C ALA A 84 1.10 -10.50 12.55
N GLY A 85 1.01 -9.16 12.48
CA GLY A 85 1.07 -8.28 13.65
C GLY A 85 0.01 -8.59 14.71
N ARG A 86 0.29 -8.18 15.95
CA ARG A 86 -0.59 -8.38 17.10
C ARG A 86 -1.67 -7.30 17.10
N PHE A 87 -2.86 -7.62 16.57
CA PHE A 87 -4.06 -6.83 16.87
C PHE A 87 -4.40 -7.09 18.33
N TYR A 88 -4.15 -6.13 19.22
CA TYR A 88 -4.63 -6.19 20.60
C TYR A 88 -6.13 -5.95 20.69
#